data_AF-A0A0F9ZFG9-F1
#
_entry.id   AF-A0A0F9ZFG9-F1
#
_cell.length_a   1.000
_cell.length_b   1.000
_cell.length_c   1.000
_cell.angle_alpha   90.00
_cell.angle_beta   90.00
_cell.angle_gamma   90.00
#
_symmetry.space_group_name_H-M   'P 1'
#
loop_
_entity.id
_entity.type
_entity.pdbx_description
1 polymer ?
#
loop_
_entity_poly.entity_id
_entity_poly.type
_entity_poly.pdbx_seq_one_letter_code
_entity_poly.pdbx_strand_id
1 'polypeptide(L)'
;MKCKFIKIDSSVCSSNAMINSDYCYFHNPEITDEEKNNSQSKGGKNNLIKIQTPLPIIKIQEANDVLILLEDTINRVRSGELDVKIANCIGVLSGQAIKAIEISKLANKMEIIERAIFERKTTIS
;
A
#
# COMPACT_ATOMS: atom_id res chain seq x y z
N MET A 1 7.83 28.17 22.50
CA MET A 1 8.40 29.22 21.63
C MET A 1 8.70 28.62 20.25
N LYS A 2 8.86 29.43 19.20
CA LYS A 2 9.18 28.96 17.84
C LYS A 2 10.70 28.93 17.61
N CYS A 3 11.14 28.05 16.71
CA CYS A 3 12.53 27.96 16.30
C CYS A 3 12.99 29.27 15.64
N LYS A 4 14.14 29.82 16.06
CA LYS A 4 14.70 31.07 15.52
C LYS A 4 15.52 30.91 14.24
N PHE A 5 15.63 29.70 13.69
CA PHE A 5 16.44 29.43 12.49
C PHE A 5 15.84 30.08 11.23
N ILE A 6 16.68 30.76 10.46
CA ILE A 6 16.33 31.37 9.16
C ILE A 6 16.82 30.45 8.06
N LYS A 7 15.89 30.00 7.19
CA LYS A 7 16.19 29.14 6.06
C LYS A 7 16.84 29.92 4.91
N ILE A 8 17.32 29.20 3.91
CA ILE A 8 17.91 29.75 2.68
C ILE A 8 16.93 30.67 1.93
N ASP A 9 15.63 30.35 1.96
CA ASP A 9 14.56 31.17 1.39
C ASP A 9 14.19 32.40 2.24
N SER A 10 15.00 32.72 3.27
CA SER A 10 14.77 33.80 4.26
C SER A 10 13.53 33.62 5.13
N SER A 11 12.81 32.51 5.05
CA SER A 11 11.70 32.21 5.95
C SER A 11 12.19 31.67 7.30
N VAL A 12 11.49 32.02 8.38
CA VAL A 12 11.75 31.47 9.71
C VAL A 12 11.17 30.06 9.81
N CYS A 13 11.88 29.16 10.46
CA CYS A 13 11.41 27.81 10.73
C CYS A 13 10.09 27.82 11.55
N SER A 14 9.04 27.18 11.02
CA SER A 14 7.71 27.14 11.64
C SER A 14 7.57 26.14 12.79
N SER A 15 8.58 25.29 13.00
CA SER A 15 8.61 24.27 14.05
C SER A 15 8.74 24.89 15.45
N ASN A 16 8.29 24.16 16.46
CA ASN A 16 8.47 24.54 17.86
C ASN A 16 9.93 24.36 18.27
N ALA A 17 10.44 25.27 19.08
CA ALA A 17 11.75 25.14 19.72
C ALA A 17 11.70 24.07 20.82
N MET A 18 12.84 23.44 21.10
CA MET A 18 12.96 22.48 22.19
C MET A 18 12.88 23.17 23.55
N ILE A 19 12.59 22.40 24.60
CA ILE A 19 12.65 22.89 25.97
C ILE A 19 14.08 23.37 26.25
N ASN A 20 14.23 24.59 26.77
CA ASN A 20 15.51 25.25 27.05
C ASN A 20 16.41 25.51 25.83
N SER A 21 15.84 25.54 24.62
CA SER A 21 16.56 25.92 23.40
C SER A 21 15.78 26.94 22.59
N ASP A 22 16.49 27.76 21.83
CA ASP A 22 15.92 28.67 20.83
C ASP A 22 15.63 27.98 19.49
N TYR A 23 16.05 26.73 19.33
CA TYR A 23 15.99 25.99 18.07
C TYR A 23 15.15 24.72 18.20
N CYS A 24 14.59 24.26 17.09
CA CYS A 24 13.98 22.93 17.01
C CYS A 24 15.05 21.84 16.93
N TYR A 25 14.67 20.58 17.12
CA TYR A 25 15.59 19.44 17.09
C TYR A 25 16.53 19.42 15.87
N PHE A 26 16.03 19.75 14.68
CA PHE A 26 16.84 19.75 13.45
C PHE A 26 17.82 20.91 13.34
N HIS A 27 17.46 22.08 13.87
CA HIS A 27 18.28 23.30 13.77
C HIS A 27 19.05 23.60 15.06
N ASN A 28 18.93 22.76 16.09
CA ASN A 28 19.68 22.93 17.32
C ASN A 28 21.16 22.60 17.07
N PRO A 29 22.10 23.56 17.28
CA PRO A 29 23.52 23.33 17.10
C PRO A 29 24.13 22.41 18.16
N GLU A 30 23.47 22.23 19.31
CA GLU A 30 23.92 21.30 20.36
C GLU A 30 23.66 19.83 20.01
N ILE A 31 22.84 19.57 18.99
CA ILE A 31 22.54 18.22 18.51
C ILE A 31 23.39 17.97 17.28
N THR A 32 24.20 16.91 17.32
CA THR A 32 25.07 16.53 16.21
C THR A 32 24.26 16.05 15.01
N ASP A 33 24.80 16.25 13.81
CA ASP A 33 24.13 15.76 12.59
C ASP A 33 24.05 14.23 12.55
N GLU A 34 25.01 13.53 13.17
CA GLU A 34 24.96 12.08 13.34
C GLU A 34 23.74 11.65 14.17
N GLU A 35 23.45 12.35 15.27
CA GLU A 35 22.27 12.06 16.10
C GLU A 35 20.97 12.34 15.34
N LYS A 36 20.90 13.47 14.61
CA LYS A 36 19.74 13.80 13.76
C LYS A 36 19.50 12.72 12.70
N ASN A 37 20.55 12.26 12.05
CA ASN A 37 20.49 11.22 11.01
C ASN A 37 20.05 9.88 11.59
N ASN A 38 20.56 9.51 12.77
CA ASN A 38 20.16 8.30 13.47
C ASN A 38 18.68 8.34 13.89
N SER A 39 18.20 9.47 14.41
CA SER A 39 16.80 9.67 14.78
C SER A 39 15.86 9.61 13.57
N GLN A 40 16.22 10.25 12.45
CA GLN A 40 15.47 10.14 11.20
C GLN A 40 15.43 8.70 10.67
N SER A 41 16.59 8.01 10.68
CA SER A 41 16.70 6.62 10.25
C SER A 41 15.87 5.67 11.12
N LYS A 42 15.83 5.90 12.44
CA LYS A 42 14.97 5.14 13.38
C LYS A 42 13.49 5.38 13.10
N GLY A 43 13.08 6.63 12.86
CA GLY A 43 11.71 6.96 12.48
C GLY A 43 11.28 6.27 11.18
N GLY A 44 12.15 6.27 10.16
CA GLY A 44 11.91 5.56 8.91
C GLY A 44 11.83 4.03 9.08
N LYS A 45 12.73 3.45 9.89
CA LYS A 45 12.75 2.00 10.17
C LYS A 45 11.54 1.54 10.97
N ASN A 46 11.04 2.34 11.91
CA ASN A 46 9.84 2.03 12.68
C ASN A 46 8.54 2.16 11.86
N ASN A 47 8.58 2.84 10.71
CA ASN A 47 7.46 2.93 9.78
C ASN A 47 7.35 1.74 8.82
N LEU A 48 8.33 0.83 8.84
CA LEU A 48 8.29 -0.40 8.06
C LEU A 48 7.40 -1.42 8.79
N ILE A 49 6.14 -1.47 8.38
CA ILE A 49 5.25 -2.57 8.76
C ILE A 49 5.74 -3.82 8.01
N LYS A 50 6.46 -4.68 8.73
CA LYS A 50 6.91 -5.97 8.22
C LYS A 50 6.07 -7.08 8.82
N ILE A 51 5.52 -7.91 7.95
CA ILE A 51 5.03 -9.22 8.36
C ILE A 51 6.26 -10.03 8.79
N GLN A 52 6.32 -10.41 10.07
CA GLN A 52 7.46 -11.17 10.60
C GLN A 52 7.42 -12.64 10.14
N THR A 53 6.22 -13.19 9.97
CA THR A 53 5.97 -14.57 9.52
C THR A 53 5.17 -14.56 8.23
N PRO A 54 5.67 -15.14 7.12
CA PRO A 54 4.94 -15.17 5.86
C PRO A 54 3.52 -15.70 6.04
N LEU A 55 2.55 -15.01 5.43
CA LEU A 55 1.17 -15.46 5.42
C LEU A 55 1.02 -16.68 4.50
N PRO A 56 0.05 -17.58 4.78
CA PRO A 56 -0.28 -18.67 3.87
C PRO A 56 -0.63 -18.17 2.47
N ILE A 57 -0.23 -18.93 1.45
CA ILE A 57 -0.53 -18.59 0.05
C ILE A 57 -2.01 -18.87 -0.21
N ILE A 58 -2.72 -17.86 -0.71
CA ILE A 58 -4.06 -18.01 -1.29
C ILE A 58 -3.93 -17.82 -2.80
N LYS A 59 -4.25 -18.88 -3.57
CA LYS A 59 -4.23 -18.82 -5.04
C LYS A 59 -5.52 -18.16 -5.52
N ILE A 60 -5.40 -17.21 -6.44
CA ILE A 60 -6.55 -16.54 -7.06
C ILE A 60 -6.66 -17.02 -8.51
N GLN A 61 -7.63 -17.89 -8.78
CA GLN A 61 -7.96 -18.39 -10.12
C GLN A 61 -9.33 -17.88 -10.59
N GLU A 62 -10.23 -17.64 -9.65
CA GLU A 62 -11.55 -17.10 -9.90
C GLU A 62 -11.99 -16.07 -8.85
N ALA A 63 -13.11 -15.39 -9.12
CA ALA A 63 -13.60 -14.33 -8.25
C ALA A 63 -13.93 -14.83 -6.83
N ASN A 64 -14.33 -16.10 -6.68
CA ASN A 64 -14.60 -16.69 -5.38
C ASN A 64 -13.35 -16.79 -4.49
N ASP A 65 -12.17 -17.02 -5.08
CA ASP A 65 -10.92 -17.06 -4.33
C ASP A 65 -10.57 -15.70 -3.72
N VAL A 66 -11.00 -14.61 -4.37
CA VAL A 66 -10.82 -13.25 -3.83
C VAL A 66 -11.68 -13.04 -2.58
N LEU A 67 -12.87 -13.64 -2.51
CA LEU A 67 -13.69 -13.59 -1.30
C LEU A 67 -13.00 -14.28 -0.12
N ILE A 68 -12.39 -15.44 -0.36
CA ILE A 68 -11.63 -16.18 0.65
C ILE A 68 -10.44 -15.35 1.14
N LEU A 69 -9.70 -14.71 0.22
CA LEU A 69 -8.61 -13.79 0.58
C LEU A 69 -9.08 -12.63 1.43
N LEU A 70 -10.21 -12.00 1.07
CA LEU A 70 -10.76 -10.87 1.81
C LEU A 70 -11.27 -11.28 3.19
N GLU A 71 -11.89 -12.45 3.31
CA GLU A 71 -12.33 -13.00 4.60
C GLU A 71 -11.16 -13.24 5.56
N ASP A 72 -10.09 -13.91 5.11
CA ASP A 72 -8.87 -14.11 5.91
C ASP A 72 -8.26 -12.75 6.31
N THR A 73 -8.15 -11.82 5.36
CA THR A 73 -7.63 -10.46 5.60
C THR A 73 -8.44 -9.71 6.66
N ILE A 74 -9.77 -9.73 6.58
CA ILE A 74 -10.67 -9.08 7.54
C ILE A 74 -10.47 -9.67 8.94
N ASN A 75 -10.44 -11.00 9.05
CA ASN A 75 -10.29 -11.66 10.35
C ASN A 75 -8.93 -11.36 11.00
N ARG A 76 -7.85 -11.33 10.21
CA ARG A 76 -6.52 -10.95 10.71
C ARG A 76 -6.44 -9.49 11.17
N VAL A 77 -7.08 -8.57 10.45
CA VAL A 77 -7.18 -7.17 10.90
C VAL A 77 -7.94 -7.08 12.22
N ARG A 78 -9.08 -7.78 12.34
CA ARG A 78 -9.90 -7.78 13.57
C ARG A 78 -9.18 -8.38 14.77
N SER A 79 -8.31 -9.36 14.55
CA SER A 79 -7.49 -9.99 15.59
C SER A 79 -6.23 -9.17 15.97
N GLY A 80 -5.88 -8.15 15.17
CA GLY A 80 -4.64 -7.39 15.34
C GLY A 80 -3.39 -8.07 14.78
N GLU A 81 -3.54 -9.22 14.10
CA GLU A 81 -2.44 -9.95 13.46
C GLU A 81 -1.95 -9.29 12.16
N LEU A 82 -2.76 -8.44 11.54
CA LEU A 82 -2.44 -7.78 10.28
C LEU A 82 -2.67 -6.27 10.36
N ASP A 83 -1.66 -5.52 9.93
CA ASP A 83 -1.72 -4.06 9.85
C ASP A 83 -2.67 -3.60 8.72
N VAL A 84 -3.41 -2.52 9.00
CA VAL A 84 -4.41 -1.96 8.10
C VAL A 84 -3.83 -1.50 6.76
N LYS A 85 -2.58 -1.01 6.71
CA LYS A 85 -1.94 -0.61 5.45
C LYS A 85 -1.67 -1.81 4.54
N ILE A 86 -1.32 -2.95 5.11
CA ILE A 86 -1.17 -4.20 4.34
C ILE A 86 -2.53 -4.65 3.82
N ALA A 87 -3.55 -4.67 4.69
CA ALA A 87 -4.91 -5.02 4.30
C ALA A 87 -5.47 -4.12 3.19
N ASN A 88 -5.19 -2.81 3.25
CA ASN A 88 -5.56 -1.86 2.20
C ASN A 88 -4.90 -2.18 0.86
N CYS A 89 -3.60 -2.52 0.87
CA CYS A 89 -2.89 -2.96 -0.33
C CYS A 89 -3.56 -4.21 -0.93
N ILE A 90 -3.86 -5.22 -0.09
CA ILE A 90 -4.55 -6.44 -0.51
C ILE A 90 -5.93 -6.10 -1.10
N GLY A 91 -6.70 -5.19 -0.50
CA GLY A 91 -8.01 -4.77 -1.02
C GLY A 91 -7.92 -4.13 -2.41
N VAL A 92 -6.93 -3.27 -2.65
CA VAL A 92 -6.70 -2.66 -3.97
C VAL A 92 -6.34 -3.72 -5.02
N LEU A 93 -5.41 -4.62 -4.70
CA LEU A 93 -4.98 -5.70 -5.61
C LEU A 93 -6.11 -6.68 -5.89
N SER A 94 -6.93 -6.99 -4.89
CA SER A 94 -8.12 -7.84 -5.02
C SER A 94 -9.12 -7.26 -6.03
N GLY A 95 -9.35 -5.95 -5.99
CA GLY A 95 -10.20 -5.27 -6.96
C GLY A 95 -9.65 -5.32 -8.40
N GLN A 96 -8.33 -5.26 -8.57
CA GLN A 96 -7.68 -5.44 -9.87
C GLN A 96 -7.80 -6.89 -10.37
N ALA A 97 -7.62 -7.87 -9.47
CA ALA A 97 -7.75 -9.28 -9.78
C ALA A 97 -9.16 -9.66 -10.25
N ILE A 98 -10.21 -9.20 -9.54
CA ILE A 98 -11.61 -9.42 -9.94
C ILE A 98 -11.85 -8.91 -11.37
N LYS A 99 -11.44 -7.67 -11.67
CA LYS A 99 -11.61 -7.08 -13.00
C LYS A 99 -10.90 -7.89 -14.08
N ALA A 100 -9.66 -8.33 -13.83
CA ALA A 100 -8.92 -9.14 -14.80
C ALA A 100 -9.60 -10.49 -15.07
N ILE A 101 -10.12 -11.15 -14.02
CA ILE A 101 -10.85 -12.41 -14.12
C ILE A 101 -12.15 -12.24 -14.90
N GLU A 102 -12.92 -11.18 -14.60
CA GLU A 102 -14.18 -10.88 -15.29
C GLU A 102 -13.94 -10.60 -16.79
N ILE A 103 -12.96 -9.76 -17.11
CA ILE A 103 -12.57 -9.44 -18.49
C ILE A 103 -12.16 -10.71 -19.23
N SER A 104 -11.33 -11.56 -18.63
CA SER A 104 -10.90 -12.82 -19.24
C SER A 104 -12.08 -13.77 -19.49
N LYS A 105 -12.99 -13.91 -18.53
CA LYS A 105 -14.20 -14.75 -18.68
C LYS A 105 -15.11 -14.22 -19.78
N LEU A 106 -15.28 -12.90 -19.90
CA LEU A 106 -16.08 -12.29 -20.95
C LEU A 106 -15.44 -12.46 -22.33
N ALA A 107 -14.13 -12.26 -22.44
CA ALA A 107 -13.38 -12.48 -23.68
C ALA A 107 -13.52 -13.93 -24.17
N ASN A 108 -13.34 -14.91 -23.29
CA ASN A 108 -13.52 -16.33 -23.62
C ASN A 108 -14.95 -16.64 -24.10
N LYS A 109 -15.97 -16.06 -23.45
CA LYS A 109 -17.36 -16.22 -23.89
C LYS A 109 -17.60 -15.61 -25.27
N MET A 110 -17.01 -14.44 -25.55
CA MET A 110 -17.13 -13.79 -26.85
C MET A 110 -16.51 -14.66 -27.96
N GLU A 111 -15.31 -15.20 -27.74
CA GLU A 111 -14.63 -16.08 -28.68
C GLU A 111 -15.48 -17.34 -29.01
N ILE A 112 -16.08 -17.96 -27.99
CA ILE A 112 -16.97 -19.10 -28.18
C ILE A 112 -18.18 -18.74 -29.07
N ILE A 113 -18.78 -17.56 -28.84
CA ILE A 113 -19.93 -17.08 -29.61
C ILE A 113 -19.51 -16.77 -31.05
N GLU A 114 -18.40 -16.05 -31.25
CA GLU A 114 -17.87 -15.71 -32.57
C GLU A 114 -17.59 -16.97 -33.40
N ARG A 115 -16.97 -17.98 -32.78
CA ARG A 115 -16.72 -19.27 -33.43
C ARG A 115 -18.01 -19.97 -33.85
N ALA A 116 -19.01 -20.04 -32.97
CA ALA A 116 -20.30 -20.66 -33.28
C ALA A 116 -21.04 -19.95 -34.43
N ILE A 117 -20.96 -18.60 -34.48
CA ILE A 117 -21.54 -17.81 -35.57
C ILE A 117 -20.81 -18.10 -36.89
N PHE A 118 -19.48 -18.18 -36.87
CA PHE A 118 -18.68 -18.46 -38.04
C PHE A 118 -18.99 -19.84 -38.62
N GLU A 119 -18.99 -20.89 -37.79
CA GLU A 119 -19.33 -22.26 -38.19
C GLU A 119 -20.72 -22.34 -38.82
N ARG A 120 -21.72 -21.64 -38.24
CA ARG A 120 -23.08 -21.60 -38.79
C ARG A 120 -23.14 -20.92 -40.15
N LYS A 121 -22.39 -19.83 -40.37
CA LYS A 121 -22.33 -19.16 -41.69
C LYS A 121 -21.71 -20.08 -42.76
N THR A 122 -20.64 -20.78 -42.42
CA THR A 122 -19.97 -21.72 -43.34
C THR A 122 -20.81 -22.95 -43.68
N THR A 123 -21.80 -23.30 -42.85
CA THR A 123 -22.68 -24.46 -43.07
C THR A 123 -23.91 -24.12 -43.94
N ILE A 124 -24.24 -22.83 -44.08
CA ILE A 124 -25.43 -22.35 -44.82
C ILE A 124 -25.04 -21.75 -46.20
N SER A 125 -23.75 -21.54 -46.44
CA SER A 125 -23.19 -21.04 -47.71
C SER A 125 -22.81 -22.21 -48.61
#